data_AF-A0A2P6R9V3-F1
#
_entry.id   AF-A0A2P6R9V3-F1
#
_cell.length_a   1.000
_cell.length_b   1.000
_cell.length_c   1.000
_cell.angle_alpha   90.00
_cell.angle_beta   90.00
_cell.angle_gamma   90.00
#
_symmetry.space_group_name_H-M   'P 1'
#
loop_
_entity.id
_entity.type
_entity.pdbx_description
1 polymer ?
#
loop_
_entity_poly.entity_id
_entity_poly.type
_entity_poly.pdbx_seq_one_letter_code
_entity_poly.pdbx_strand_id
1 'polypeptide(L)'
;MCYGGMGVGGGVMILGGIKSPWDMVLPHLDPFRSPYYNIELMEIHVAGKALKFCPKVFDEKRGTVLDSGTTYAYSPKDAFIAFKDAITV
;
A
#
# COMPACT_ATOMS: atom_id res chain seq x y z
N MET A 1 0.96 3.46 -13.26
CA MET A 1 1.44 4.77 -12.77
C MET A 1 2.89 4.61 -12.33
N CYS A 2 3.79 5.46 -12.80
CA CYS A 2 5.16 5.54 -12.29
C CYS A 2 5.36 6.98 -11.79
N TYR A 3 5.42 7.17 -10.48
CA TYR A 3 5.64 8.50 -9.90
C TYR A 3 7.12 8.89 -10.02
N GLY A 4 7.38 10.16 -10.32
CA GLY A 4 8.73 10.72 -10.27
C GLY A 4 9.17 10.98 -8.82
N GLY A 5 10.49 10.97 -8.59
CA GLY A 5 11.07 11.32 -7.29
C GLY A 5 11.02 12.83 -7.00
N MET A 6 11.28 13.21 -5.75
CA MET A 6 11.40 14.63 -5.38
C MET A 6 12.73 15.20 -5.89
N GLY A 7 12.68 16.01 -6.95
CA GLY A 7 13.75 16.96 -7.29
C GLY A 7 14.45 16.78 -8.64
N VAL A 8 14.41 15.59 -9.27
CA VAL A 8 14.97 15.37 -10.62
C VAL A 8 14.17 14.26 -11.34
N GLY A 9 13.81 14.51 -12.60
CA GLY A 9 13.02 13.57 -13.43
C GLY A 9 11.51 13.79 -13.33
N GLY A 10 10.75 13.14 -14.23
CA GLY A 10 9.29 13.13 -14.24
C GLY A 10 8.72 11.72 -14.06
N GLY A 11 7.41 11.63 -13.81
CA GLY A 11 6.68 10.35 -13.81
C GLY A 11 5.96 10.10 -15.14
N VAL A 12 5.40 8.89 -15.29
CA VAL A 12 4.62 8.49 -16.47
C VAL A 12 3.30 7.84 -16.07
N MET A 13 2.20 8.31 -16.66
CA MET A 13 0.90 7.65 -16.66
C MET A 13 0.55 7.28 -18.10
N ILE A 14 0.30 5.99 -18.33
CA ILE A 14 -0.20 5.49 -19.61
C ILE A 14 -1.65 5.07 -19.39
N LEU A 15 -2.55 5.57 -20.24
CA LEU A 15 -3.94 5.15 -20.30
C LEU A 15 -4.10 4.16 -21.46
N GLY A 16 -4.63 2.98 -21.15
CA GLY A 16 -4.73 1.86 -22.09
C GLY A 16 -4.03 0.61 -21.57
N GLY A 17 -4.14 -0.49 -22.32
CA GLY A 17 -3.46 -1.74 -22.01
C GLY A 17 -1.97 -1.65 -22.35
N ILE A 18 -1.11 -2.07 -21.42
CA ILE A 18 0.31 -2.27 -21.66
C ILE A 18 0.68 -3.71 -21.31
N LYS A 19 1.70 -4.26 -21.96
CA LYS A 19 2.28 -5.53 -21.53
C LYS A 19 2.96 -5.31 -20.18
N SER A 20 2.58 -6.09 -19.17
CA SER A 20 3.22 -6.01 -17.86
C SER A 20 4.70 -6.39 -17.96
N PRO A 21 5.59 -5.76 -17.16
CA PRO A 21 6.95 -6.26 -16.97
C PRO A 21 6.95 -7.72 -16.52
N TRP A 22 8.03 -8.45 -16.81
CA TRP A 22 8.09 -9.90 -16.63
C TRP A 22 7.91 -10.36 -15.18
N ASP A 23 8.37 -9.56 -14.20
CA ASP A 23 8.31 -9.90 -12.77
C ASP A 23 7.27 -9.07 -12.00
N MET A 24 6.27 -8.52 -12.69
CA MET A 24 5.23 -7.70 -12.04
C MET A 24 4.28 -8.57 -11.21
N VAL A 25 4.16 -8.26 -9.92
CA VAL A 25 3.18 -8.88 -9.02
C VAL A 25 1.88 -8.07 -9.04
N LEU A 26 0.75 -8.75 -9.24
CA LEU A 26 -0.57 -8.14 -9.28
C LEU A 26 -1.40 -8.59 -8.07
N PRO A 27 -1.66 -7.72 -7.08
CA PRO A 27 -2.57 -8.04 -6.00
C PRO A 27 -4.01 -8.10 -6.51
N HIS A 28 -4.87 -8.82 -5.77
CA HIS A 28 -6.30 -8.78 -6.01
C HIS A 28 -6.83 -7.37 -5.74
N LEU A 29 -7.60 -6.83 -6.69
CA LEU A 29 -8.33 -5.58 -6.55
C LEU A 29 -9.79 -5.90 -6.23
N ASP A 30 -10.33 -5.28 -5.19
CA ASP A 30 -11.75 -5.40 -4.83
C ASP A 30 -12.52 -4.16 -5.30
N PRO A 31 -13.21 -4.22 -6.45
CA PRO A 31 -13.97 -3.08 -6.98
C PRO A 31 -15.30 -2.86 -6.27
N PHE A 32 -15.77 -3.81 -5.44
CA PHE A 32 -17.07 -3.74 -4.78
C PHE A 32 -16.98 -3.16 -3.37
N ARG A 33 -15.80 -3.22 -2.75
CA ARG A 33 -15.57 -2.72 -1.40
C ARG A 33 -15.78 -1.21 -1.23
N SER A 34 -15.34 -0.41 -2.19
CA SER A 34 -15.43 1.06 -2.10
C SER A 34 -15.17 1.70 -3.48
N PRO A 35 -15.44 3.01 -3.66
CA PRO A 35 -15.12 3.71 -4.91
C PRO A 35 -13.62 3.92 -5.16
N TYR A 36 -12.76 3.49 -4.23
CA TYR A 36 -11.31 3.61 -4.32
C TYR A 36 -10.67 2.27 -4.72
N TYR A 37 -9.53 2.33 -5.41
CA TYR A 37 -8.71 1.16 -5.69
C TYR A 37 -8.26 0.50 -4.38
N ASN A 38 -8.83 -0.66 -4.08
CA ASN A 38 -8.58 -1.41 -2.87
C ASN A 38 -7.79 -2.67 -3.14
N ILE A 39 -6.82 -2.94 -2.27
CA ILE A 39 -6.09 -4.20 -2.22
C ILE A 39 -6.29 -4.86 -0.85
N GLU A 40 -6.02 -6.16 -0.79
CA GLU A 40 -5.96 -6.89 0.47
C GLU A 40 -4.55 -6.80 1.05
N LEU A 41 -4.42 -6.25 2.27
CA LEU A 41 -3.17 -6.20 3.03
C LEU A 41 -3.23 -7.21 4.17
N MET A 42 -2.30 -8.16 4.17
CA MET A 42 -2.29 -9.28 5.11
C MET A 42 -1.35 -9.04 6.28
N GLU A 43 -0.12 -8.61 6.00
CA GLU A 43 0.94 -8.45 6.99
C GLU A 43 1.85 -7.29 6.64
N ILE A 44 2.53 -6.76 7.65
CA ILE A 44 3.65 -5.84 7.48
C ILE A 44 4.90 -6.51 8.04
N HIS A 45 5.97 -6.51 7.25
CA HIS A 45 7.26 -7.05 7.63
C HIS A 45 8.26 -5.91 7.78
N VAL A 46 8.95 -5.86 8.92
CA VAL A 46 10.06 -4.92 9.17
C VAL A 46 11.33 -5.74 9.32
N ALA A 47 12.34 -5.45 8.49
CA ALA A 47 13.58 -6.22 8.41
C ALA A 47 13.37 -7.76 8.27
N GLY A 48 12.37 -8.15 7.47
CA GLY A 48 12.02 -9.56 7.23
C GLY A 48 11.23 -10.23 8.36
N LYS A 49 10.84 -9.49 9.40
CA LYS A 49 10.06 -10.02 10.52
C LYS A 49 8.63 -9.47 10.47
N ALA A 50 7.66 -10.37 10.46
CA ALA A 50 6.25 -10.02 10.56
C ALA A 50 5.94 -9.31 11.89
N LEU A 51 5.25 -8.18 11.80
CA LEU A 51 4.77 -7.44 12.96
C LEU A 51 3.60 -8.16 13.64
N LYS A 52 3.49 -8.03 14.97
CA LYS A 52 2.47 -8.70 15.77
C LYS A 52 1.30 -7.77 16.08
N PHE A 53 0.22 -7.90 15.32
CA PHE A 53 -1.09 -7.28 15.59
C PHE A 53 -2.19 -8.07 14.85
N CYS A 54 -3.47 -7.76 15.10
CA CYS A 54 -4.59 -8.43 14.44
C CYS A 54 -4.73 -7.94 12.98
N PRO A 55 -4.59 -8.79 11.94
CA PRO A 55 -4.68 -8.35 10.53
C PRO A 55 -6.02 -7.71 10.15
N LYS A 56 -7.10 -8.01 10.90
CA LYS A 56 -8.43 -7.44 10.69
C LYS A 56 -8.47 -5.91 10.74
N VAL A 57 -7.47 -5.26 11.35
CA VAL A 57 -7.37 -3.80 11.36
C VAL A 57 -7.26 -3.19 9.95
N PHE A 58 -6.77 -3.94 8.97
CA PHE A 58 -6.72 -3.51 7.57
C PHE A 58 -8.05 -3.62 6.84
N ASP A 59 -8.98 -4.40 7.40
CA ASP A 59 -10.30 -4.63 6.82
C ASP A 59 -11.33 -3.59 7.31
N GLU A 60 -10.93 -2.69 8.22
CA GLU A 60 -11.82 -1.68 8.79
C GLU A 60 -12.12 -0.54 7.80
N LYS A 61 -13.34 0.04 7.92
CA LYS A 61 -13.81 1.21 7.17
C LYS A 61 -13.73 1.02 5.64
N ARG A 62 -12.67 1.53 5.01
CA ARG A 62 -12.49 1.59 3.55
C ARG A 62 -11.51 0.54 3.04
N GLY A 63 -10.91 -0.26 3.92
CA GLY A 63 -9.86 -1.20 3.55
C GLY A 63 -8.50 -0.54 3.33
N THR A 64 -7.66 -1.22 2.56
CA THR A 64 -6.35 -0.71 2.14
C THR A 64 -6.45 -0.04 0.78
N VAL A 65 -6.50 1.29 0.82
CA VAL A 65 -6.67 2.14 -0.36
C VAL A 65 -5.32 2.51 -0.97
N LEU A 66 -5.22 2.36 -2.30
CA LEU A 66 -4.13 2.95 -3.08
C LEU A 66 -4.46 4.43 -3.35
N ASP A 67 -3.77 5.33 -2.67
CA ASP A 67 -3.98 6.77 -2.77
C ASP A 67 -2.78 7.47 -3.40
N SER A 68 -3.06 8.43 -4.27
CA SER A 68 -2.08 9.28 -4.95
C SER A 68 -2.10 10.73 -4.45
N GLY A 69 -3.12 11.09 -3.66
CA GLY A 69 -3.37 12.44 -3.20
C GLY A 69 -2.69 12.82 -1.88
N THR A 70 -1.98 11.90 -1.23
CA THR A 70 -1.32 12.13 0.06
C THR A 70 0.19 11.92 0.01
N THR A 71 0.92 12.65 0.85
CA THR A 71 2.39 12.54 0.95
C THR A 71 2.82 11.38 1.85
N TYR A 72 1.98 11.00 2.82
CA TYR A 72 2.28 9.97 3.81
C TYR A 72 1.34 8.78 3.69
N ALA A 73 1.86 7.60 3.97
CA ALA A 73 1.02 6.43 4.18
C ALA A 73 0.34 6.51 5.55
N TYR A 74 -0.99 6.37 5.57
CA TYR A 74 -1.77 6.30 6.80
C TYR A 74 -2.05 4.84 7.14
N SER A 75 -1.91 4.49 8.41
CA SER A 75 -2.19 3.14 8.91
C SER A 75 -3.12 3.18 10.13
N PRO A 76 -3.87 2.10 10.39
CA PRO A 76 -4.61 1.94 11.64
C PRO A 76 -3.67 2.08 12.85
N LYS A 77 -4.21 2.61 13.96
CA LYS A 77 -3.44 2.92 15.17
C LYS A 77 -2.55 1.77 15.64
N ASP A 78 -3.08 0.56 15.68
CA ASP A 78 -2.36 -0.62 16.20
C ASP A 78 -1.21 -1.03 15.27
N ALA A 79 -1.42 -0.98 13.95
CA ALA A 79 -0.38 -1.23 12.96
C ALA A 79 0.71 -0.16 13.02
N PHE A 80 0.34 1.11 13.18
CA PHE A 80 1.29 2.22 13.32
C PHE A 80 2.18 2.07 14.57
N ILE A 81 1.59 1.74 15.72
CA ILE A 81 2.33 1.51 16.97
C ILE A 81 3.31 0.35 16.79
N ALA A 82 2.85 -0.79 16.25
CA ALA A 82 3.70 -1.95 16.01
C ALA A 82 4.85 -1.65 15.05
N PHE A 83 4.60 -0.85 14.00
CA PHE A 83 5.62 -0.45 13.04
C PHE A 83 6.67 0.47 13.69
N LYS A 84 6.22 1.52 14.39
CA LYS A 84 7.10 2.45 15.12
C LYS A 84 8.00 1.69 16.09
N ASP A 85 7.40 0.82 16.90
CA ASP A 85 8.15 0.04 17.90
C ASP A 85 9.17 -0.89 17.25
N ALA A 86 8.93 -1.39 16.03
CA ALA A 86 9.87 -2.24 15.31
C ALA A 86 11.06 -1.50 14.66
N ILE A 87 10.93 -0.18 14.41
CA ILE A 87 12.00 0.63 13.79
C ILE A 87 12.80 1.45 14.79
N THR A 88 12.30 1.64 16.02
CA THR A 88 12.97 2.41 17.07
C THR A 88 13.80 1.55 18.03
N VAL A 89 14.03 0.26 17.70
CA VAL A 89 14.88 -0.67 18.47
C VAL A 89 16.31 -0.64 17.95
#